data_AF-A0A0Q6GHJ9-F1
#
_entry.id   AF-A0A0Q6GHJ9-F1
#
_cell.length_a   1.000
_cell.length_b   1.000
_cell.length_c   1.000
_cell.angle_alpha   90.00
_cell.angle_beta   90.00
_cell.angle_gamma   90.00
#
_symmetry.space_group_name_H-M   'P 1'
#
loop_
_entity.id
_entity.type
_entity.pdbx_description
1 polymer ?
#
loop_
_entity_poly.entity_id
_entity_poly.type
_entity_poly.pdbx_seq_one_letter_code
_entity_poly.pdbx_strand_id
1 'polypeptide(L)'
;MTETFKPTAAVAKQAAKGLELREKFNRGGTEIGVARARDLKNQRELSVDTVKRMKSYFKRHKVDKRAKNFGDDDNPSAGYIAWLLWGGDEGRDWAYSKLK
;
A
#
# COMPACT_ATOMS: atom_id res chain seq x y z
N MET A 1 -26.01 7.28 -0.60
CA MET A 1 -24.69 7.79 -1.06
C MET A 1 -23.65 6.78 -0.62
N THR A 2 -22.85 6.24 -1.53
CA THR A 2 -21.73 5.35 -1.17
C THR A 2 -20.65 6.18 -0.50
N GLU A 3 -20.32 5.89 0.75
CA GLU A 3 -19.22 6.57 1.45
C GLU A 3 -17.89 6.27 0.75
N THR A 4 -17.13 7.33 0.49
CA THR A 4 -15.81 7.26 -0.15
C THR A 4 -14.77 7.93 0.74
N PHE A 5 -13.53 7.45 0.63
CA PHE A 5 -12.40 7.98 1.38
C PHE A 5 -11.29 8.39 0.44
N LYS A 6 -10.82 9.63 0.61
CA LYS A 6 -9.65 10.13 -0.08
C LYS A 6 -8.38 9.83 0.73
N PRO A 7 -7.34 9.21 0.14
CA PRO A 7 -6.07 8.95 0.82
C PRO A 7 -5.28 10.26 1.00
N THR A 8 -4.45 10.31 2.04
CA THR A 8 -3.60 11.47 2.33
C THR A 8 -2.41 11.54 1.38
N ALA A 9 -1.74 12.70 1.33
CA ALA A 9 -0.51 12.85 0.55
C ALA A 9 0.60 11.90 1.01
N ALA A 10 0.64 11.54 2.31
CA ALA A 10 1.61 10.59 2.84
C ALA A 10 1.39 9.18 2.26
N VAL A 11 0.13 8.73 2.21
CA VAL A 11 -0.26 7.45 1.56
C VAL A 11 0.13 7.45 0.09
N ALA A 12 -0.15 8.54 -0.63
CA ALA A 12 0.18 8.69 -2.04
C ALA A 12 1.70 8.59 -2.30
N LYS A 13 2.52 9.22 -1.46
CA LYS A 13 3.98 9.14 -1.53
C LYS A 13 4.50 7.71 -1.33
N GLN A 14 3.97 6.97 -0.37
CA GLN A 14 4.35 5.57 -0.14
C GLN A 14 3.99 4.68 -1.34
N ALA A 15 2.79 4.86 -1.90
CA ALA A 15 2.36 4.13 -3.09
C ALA A 15 3.21 4.45 -4.33
N ALA A 16 3.59 5.72 -4.51
CA ALA A 16 4.50 6.13 -5.58
C ALA A 16 5.88 5.46 -5.44
N LYS A 17 6.47 5.50 -4.24
CA LYS A 17 7.72 4.81 -3.94
C LYS A 17 7.63 3.30 -4.21
N GLY A 18 6.51 2.66 -3.83
CA GLY A 18 6.28 1.25 -4.11
C GLY A 18 6.27 0.93 -5.61
N LEU A 19 5.70 1.81 -6.44
CA LEU A 19 5.72 1.66 -7.90
C LEU A 19 7.13 1.79 -8.47
N GLU A 20 7.90 2.78 -8.02
CA GLU A 20 9.29 3.01 -8.44
C GLU A 20 10.19 1.82 -8.07
N LEU A 21 10.09 1.32 -6.84
CA LEU A 21 10.86 0.14 -6.42
C LEU A 21 10.44 -1.11 -7.19
N ARG A 22 9.14 -1.28 -7.47
CA ARG A 22 8.69 -2.41 -8.30
C ARG A 22 9.24 -2.33 -9.72
N GLU A 23 9.29 -1.14 -10.31
CA GLU A 23 9.88 -0.93 -11.64
C GLU A 23 11.37 -1.24 -11.64
N LYS A 24 12.11 -0.76 -10.63
CA LYS A 24 13.57 -0.97 -10.51
C LYS A 24 13.95 -2.43 -10.24
N PHE A 25 13.24 -3.11 -9.34
CA PHE A 25 13.63 -4.45 -8.86
C PHE A 25 12.78 -5.59 -9.42
N ASN A 26 11.73 -5.27 -10.19
CA ASN A 26 10.81 -6.22 -10.82
C ASN A 26 10.28 -7.33 -9.89
N ARG A 27 9.96 -6.98 -8.64
CA ARG A 27 9.43 -7.92 -7.63
C ARG A 27 8.41 -7.25 -6.72
N GLY A 28 7.61 -8.08 -6.04
CA GLY A 28 6.63 -7.63 -5.04
C GLY A 28 5.29 -7.19 -5.62
N GLY A 29 4.22 -7.60 -4.93
CA GLY A 29 2.84 -7.27 -5.27
C GLY A 29 2.30 -8.00 -6.50
N THR A 30 0.97 -8.14 -6.54
CA THR A 30 0.23 -8.60 -7.73
C THR A 30 -0.22 -7.39 -8.56
N GLU A 31 -0.78 -7.62 -9.75
CA GLU A 31 -1.37 -6.54 -10.56
C GLU A 31 -2.44 -5.75 -9.80
N ILE A 32 -3.17 -6.39 -8.88
CA ILE A 32 -4.12 -5.73 -7.98
C ILE A 32 -3.40 -4.73 -7.07
N GLY A 33 -2.24 -5.10 -6.53
CA GLY A 33 -1.41 -4.20 -5.73
C GLY A 33 -0.91 -3.00 -6.55
N VAL A 34 -0.52 -3.23 -7.80
CA VAL A 34 -0.08 -2.16 -8.71
C VAL A 34 -1.22 -1.20 -9.04
N ALA A 35 -2.40 -1.73 -9.38
CA ALA A 35 -3.59 -0.94 -9.63
C ALA A 35 -3.97 -0.11 -8.40
N ARG A 36 -3.93 -0.71 -7.20
CA ARG A 36 -4.15 -0.02 -5.94
C ARG A 36 -3.13 1.11 -5.73
N ALA A 37 -1.85 0.85 -5.97
CA ALA A 37 -0.81 1.87 -5.84
C ALA A 37 -1.04 3.05 -6.78
N ARG A 38 -1.49 2.80 -8.02
CA ARG A 38 -1.85 3.86 -8.98
C ARG A 38 -3.04 4.70 -8.49
N ASP A 39 -4.08 4.06 -7.95
CA ASP A 39 -5.21 4.78 -7.35
C ASP A 39 -4.77 5.66 -6.17
N LEU A 40 -3.93 5.10 -5.29
CA LEU A 40 -3.43 5.79 -4.09
C LEU A 40 -2.50 6.95 -4.44
N LYS A 41 -1.56 6.75 -5.37
CA LYS A 41 -0.62 7.79 -5.88
C LYS A 41 -1.40 8.99 -6.42
N ASN A 42 -2.49 8.75 -7.14
CA ASN A 42 -3.32 9.79 -7.74
C ASN A 42 -4.39 10.34 -6.77
N GLN A 43 -4.36 9.93 -5.51
CA GLN A 43 -5.33 10.27 -4.49
C GLN A 43 -6.80 10.13 -4.92
N ARG A 44 -7.10 9.06 -5.66
CA ARG A 44 -8.47 8.76 -6.08
C ARG A 44 -9.32 8.43 -4.86
N GLU A 45 -10.60 8.76 -4.94
CA GLU A 45 -11.56 8.36 -3.92
C GLU A 45 -11.77 6.86 -3.93
N LEU A 46 -11.69 6.23 -2.76
CA LEU A 46 -11.82 4.80 -2.59
C LEU A 46 -13.11 4.47 -1.83
N SER A 47 -13.82 3.44 -2.28
CA SER A 47 -15.01 2.95 -1.58
C SER A 47 -14.67 2.35 -0.22
N VAL A 48 -15.66 2.29 0.68
CA VAL A 48 -15.53 1.60 1.98
C VAL A 48 -15.00 0.17 1.82
N ASP A 49 -15.51 -0.59 0.85
CA ASP A 49 -15.06 -1.96 0.60
C ASP A 49 -13.59 -2.05 0.19
N THR A 50 -13.13 -1.06 -0.58
CA THR A 50 -11.73 -0.95 -0.93
C THR A 50 -10.86 -0.73 0.30
N VAL A 51 -11.25 0.20 1.18
CA VAL A 51 -10.50 0.47 2.42
C VAL A 51 -10.54 -0.75 3.35
N LYS A 52 -11.65 -1.50 3.39
CA LYS A 52 -11.75 -2.78 4.14
C LYS A 52 -10.76 -3.82 3.60
N ARG A 53 -10.63 -3.94 2.27
CA ARG A 53 -9.62 -4.80 1.65
C ARG A 53 -8.20 -4.38 2.02
N MET A 54 -7.92 -3.07 2.08
CA MET A 54 -6.63 -2.56 2.53
C MET A 54 -6.34 -2.95 3.99
N LYS A 55 -7.29 -2.72 4.92
CA LYS A 55 -7.17 -3.13 6.33
C LYS A 55 -6.89 -4.63 6.47
N SER A 56 -7.62 -5.47 5.73
CA SER A 56 -7.42 -6.93 5.71
C SER A 56 -6.09 -7.36 5.09
N TYR A 57 -5.60 -6.63 4.07
CA TYR A 57 -4.28 -6.85 3.51
C TYR A 57 -3.19 -6.62 4.57
N PHE A 58 -3.18 -5.44 5.22
CA PHE A 58 -2.17 -5.09 6.22
C PHE A 58 -2.19 -6.00 7.45
N LYS A 59 -3.37 -6.48 7.86
CA LYS A 59 -3.50 -7.44 8.96
C LYS A 59 -2.77 -8.76 8.66
N ARG A 60 -2.91 -9.28 7.44
CA ARG A 60 -2.31 -10.57 7.02
C ARG A 60 -0.81 -10.46 6.73
N HIS A 61 -0.38 -9.34 6.15
CA HIS A 61 0.99 -9.14 5.68
C HIS A 61 1.89 -8.44 6.72
N LYS A 62 1.42 -8.26 7.96
CA LYS A 62 2.26 -7.75 9.06
C LYS A 62 3.49 -8.65 9.30
N VAL A 63 3.36 -9.95 9.03
CA VAL A 63 4.46 -10.92 9.17
C VAL A 63 5.60 -10.66 8.18
N ASP A 64 5.31 -10.09 7.00
CA ASP A 64 6.30 -9.78 5.96
C ASP A 64 7.36 -8.78 6.44
N LYS A 65 7.03 -7.98 7.45
CA LYS A 65 7.98 -7.06 8.10
C LYS A 65 9.18 -7.77 8.74
N ARG A 66 9.09 -9.08 8.98
CA ARG A 66 10.18 -9.89 9.53
C ARG A 66 11.13 -10.42 8.46
N ALA A 67 10.80 -10.24 7.17
CA ALA A 67 11.65 -10.69 6.08
C ALA A 67 12.97 -9.90 6.05
N LYS A 68 14.03 -10.57 5.60
CA LYS A 68 15.31 -9.91 5.33
C LYS A 68 15.11 -8.78 4.32
N ASN A 69 15.74 -7.62 4.57
CA ASN A 69 15.66 -6.41 3.75
C ASN A 69 14.26 -5.79 3.64
N PHE A 70 13.37 -6.02 4.62
CA PHE A 70 12.17 -5.21 4.73
C PHE A 70 12.54 -3.78 5.11
N GLY A 71 12.19 -2.78 4.29
CA GLY A 71 12.55 -1.38 4.52
C GLY A 71 13.88 -0.94 3.89
N ASP A 72 14.57 -1.81 3.18
CA ASP A 72 15.79 -1.50 2.43
C ASP A 72 15.41 -0.93 1.05
N ASP A 73 15.82 0.30 0.72
CA ASP A 73 15.49 0.92 -0.57
C ASP A 73 16.44 0.51 -1.70
N ASP A 74 17.62 -0.01 -1.36
CA ASP A 74 18.65 -0.45 -2.30
C ASP A 74 18.52 -1.92 -2.66
N ASN A 75 17.97 -2.74 -1.76
CA ASN A 75 17.66 -4.15 -2.02
C ASN A 75 16.38 -4.62 -1.30
N PRO A 76 15.22 -4.00 -1.61
CA PRO A 76 13.97 -4.24 -0.89
C PRO A 76 13.46 -5.67 -0.99
N SER A 77 12.94 -6.22 0.11
CA SER A 77 12.19 -7.47 0.03
C SER A 77 10.93 -7.33 -0.84
N ALA A 78 10.48 -8.43 -1.45
CA ALA A 78 9.23 -8.43 -2.20
C ALA A 78 8.02 -8.03 -1.33
N GLY A 79 8.05 -8.40 -0.05
CA GLY A 79 7.05 -8.00 0.94
C GLY A 79 7.06 -6.50 1.22
N TYR A 80 8.22 -5.85 1.26
CA TYR A 80 8.30 -4.40 1.43
C TYR A 80 7.74 -3.64 0.23
N ILE A 81 8.08 -4.05 -0.99
CA ILE A 81 7.50 -3.44 -2.20
C ILE A 81 5.98 -3.62 -2.19
N ALA A 82 5.50 -4.83 -1.92
CA ALA A 82 4.06 -5.09 -1.82
C ALA A 82 3.40 -4.20 -0.74
N TRP A 83 4.03 -4.07 0.44
CA TRP A 83 3.55 -3.21 1.52
C TRP A 83 3.40 -1.74 1.08
N LEU A 84 4.41 -1.21 0.36
CA LEU A 84 4.39 0.14 -0.17
C LEU A 84 3.33 0.34 -1.26
N LEU A 85 3.10 -0.63 -2.14
CA LEU A 85 2.04 -0.56 -3.15
C LEU A 85 0.64 -0.40 -2.54
N TRP A 86 0.44 -0.91 -1.33
CA TRP A 86 -0.81 -0.72 -0.58
C TRP A 86 -0.83 0.58 0.25
N GLY A 87 0.20 1.41 0.18
CA GLY A 87 0.30 2.70 0.85
C GLY A 87 1.23 2.73 2.06
N GLY A 88 1.97 1.65 2.34
CA GLY A 88 2.92 1.61 3.44
C GLY A 88 2.25 1.71 4.83
N ASP A 89 3.04 2.10 5.84
CA ASP A 89 2.50 2.30 7.19
C ASP A 89 1.48 3.44 7.26
N GLU A 90 1.68 4.49 6.47
CA GLU A 90 0.70 5.58 6.30
C GLU A 90 -0.64 5.05 5.78
N GLY A 91 -0.61 4.17 4.76
CA GLY A 91 -1.79 3.56 4.18
C GLY A 91 -2.50 2.63 5.16
N ARG A 92 -1.74 1.92 5.98
CA ARG A 92 -2.27 1.11 7.08
C ARG A 92 -3.00 2.00 8.08
N ASP A 93 -2.32 2.98 8.66
CA ASP A 93 -2.87 3.79 9.74
C ASP A 93 -4.08 4.60 9.26
N TRP A 94 -4.02 5.11 8.03
CA TRP A 94 -5.15 5.72 7.35
C TRP A 94 -6.34 4.75 7.23
N ALA A 95 -6.15 3.54 6.69
CA ALA A 95 -7.24 2.58 6.51
C ALA A 95 -7.87 2.14 7.84
N TYR A 96 -7.07 2.01 8.90
CA TYR A 96 -7.59 1.73 10.24
C TYR A 96 -8.37 2.91 10.81
N SER A 97 -7.94 4.15 10.55
CA SER A 97 -8.63 5.36 11.02
C SER A 97 -10.02 5.57 10.42
N LYS A 98 -10.25 5.10 9.18
CA LYS A 98 -11.51 5.26 8.44
C LYS A 98 -12.56 4.20 8.74
N LEU A 99 -12.14 3.04 9.27
CA LEU A 99 -13.01 1.89 9.53
C LEU A 99 -13.14 1.61 11.03
N LYS A 100 -13.40 2.68 11.79
CA LYS A 100 -13.71 2.59 13.21
C LYS A 100 -15.10 2.02 13.42
#